data_AF-Q6Z843-F1
#
_entry.id   AF-Q6Z843-F1
#
_cell.length_a   1.000
_cell.length_b   1.000
_cell.length_c   1.000
_cell.angle_alpha   90.00
_cell.angle_beta   90.00
_cell.angle_gamma   90.00
#
_symmetry.space_group_name_H-M   'P 1'
#
loop_
_entity.id
_entity.type
_entity.pdbx_description
1 polymer ?
#
loop_
_entity_poly.entity_id
_entity_poly.type
_entity_poly.pdbx_seq_one_letter_code
_entity_poly.pdbx_strand_id
1 'polypeptide(L)'
;MPPPPPPPPEWADLPVDAVLAVFERLGAAEVLMGAGVVCRSWLRAATREPRLWRRVDLTACFDPTVDMEAMARAAVDRAGGRLEHFAAERFVTDELLLYVAKRTSCLKSLRLRDCIKISEKGLVAVGKTSPCLEELELTTCTISILLKAVGEAFPNLKCLRLNHRWFDVQFDEFRDNFHALGIACSMHRLRHLQIFANRLRNNALAAILDNCPHLESLDLRQCFNVDVDAEVRAKCARLKDVRFPNDSTKDYEYETFIETPSLDSLPLPFPAAVPQWPFHGNDEDDDNDGDQDDDDDGDQDDDDLGGHRVTEYGFIIGDYHVRGRIIHHE
;
A
#
# COMPACT_ATOMS: atom_id res chain seq x y z
N MET A 1 15.97 2.90 63.01
CA MET A 1 15.37 2.88 61.66
C MET A 1 16.49 2.61 60.67
N PRO A 2 16.35 1.66 59.73
CA PRO A 2 17.25 1.61 58.59
C PRO A 2 17.11 2.92 57.78
N PRO A 3 18.19 3.42 57.16
CA PRO A 3 18.10 4.59 56.29
C PRO A 3 17.13 4.28 55.14
N PRO A 4 16.37 5.29 54.66
CA PRO A 4 15.53 5.11 53.49
C PRO A 4 16.39 4.68 52.30
N PRO A 5 15.86 3.84 51.39
CA PRO A 5 16.57 3.48 50.17
C PRO A 5 16.91 4.77 49.40
N PRO A 6 18.07 4.82 48.71
CA PRO A 6 18.41 5.96 47.87
C PRO A 6 17.30 6.20 46.84
N PRO A 7 17.01 7.47 46.50
CA PRO A 7 16.04 7.76 45.46
C PRO A 7 16.44 7.03 44.16
N PRO A 8 15.47 6.55 43.37
CA PRO A 8 15.78 5.93 42.09
C PRO A 8 16.59 6.91 41.23
N PRO A 9 17.54 6.42 40.40
CA PRO A 9 18.34 7.29 39.54
C PRO A 9 17.42 8.21 38.73
N GLU A 10 17.72 9.51 38.66
CA GLU A 10 16.97 10.40 37.81
C GLU A 10 17.21 9.98 36.36
N TRP A 11 16.16 9.54 35.65
CA TRP A 11 16.23 9.15 34.24
C TRP A 11 16.80 10.26 33.32
N ALA A 12 16.79 11.51 33.79
CA ALA A 12 17.42 12.66 33.15
C ALA A 12 18.95 12.58 33.09
N ASP A 13 19.58 11.86 34.02
CA ASP A 13 21.03 11.70 34.17
C ASP A 13 21.58 10.46 33.46
N LEU A 14 20.73 9.73 32.73
CA LEU A 14 21.20 8.63 31.90
C LEU A 14 22.24 9.11 30.88
N PRO A 15 23.35 8.38 30.69
CA PRO A 15 24.28 8.64 29.60
C PRO A 15 23.53 8.68 28.26
N VAL A 16 23.95 9.58 27.36
CA VAL A 16 23.35 9.71 26.03
C VAL A 16 23.23 8.36 25.32
N ASP A 17 24.26 7.52 25.38
CA ASP A 17 24.26 6.20 24.75
C ASP A 17 23.13 5.29 25.28
N ALA A 18 22.81 5.39 26.57
CA ALA A 18 21.69 4.64 27.15
C ALA A 18 20.34 5.16 26.65
N VAL A 19 20.17 6.48 26.54
CA VAL A 19 18.96 7.10 25.99
C VAL A 19 18.79 6.74 24.51
N LEU A 20 19.88 6.76 23.72
CA LEU A 20 19.86 6.35 22.32
C LEU A 20 19.46 4.89 22.16
N ALA A 21 19.99 3.99 22.99
CA ALA A 21 19.61 2.58 22.98
C ALA A 21 18.13 2.35 23.32
N VAL A 22 17.55 3.18 24.20
CA VAL A 22 16.10 3.17 24.47
C VAL A 22 15.33 3.65 23.25
N PHE A 23 15.74 4.76 22.62
CA PHE A 23 15.07 5.30 21.43
C PHE A 23 15.11 4.38 20.23
N GLU A 24 16.22 3.66 20.01
CA GLU A 24 16.32 2.65 18.95
C GLU A 24 15.30 1.52 19.12
N ARG A 25 14.94 1.18 20.36
CA ARG A 25 13.92 0.15 20.66
C ARG A 25 12.49 0.67 20.56
N LEU A 26 12.27 1.93 20.92
CA LEU A 26 10.96 2.58 20.85
C LEU A 26 10.56 2.89 19.39
N GLY A 27 11.53 3.26 18.56
CA GLY A 27 11.28 3.67 17.18
C GLY A 27 10.83 5.13 17.05
N ALA A 28 10.74 5.60 15.80
CA ALA A 28 10.53 7.01 15.49
C ALA A 28 9.19 7.56 16.04
N ALA A 29 8.11 6.80 15.92
CA ALA A 29 6.78 7.20 16.38
C ALA A 29 6.73 7.54 17.87
N GLU A 30 7.11 6.60 18.73
CA GLU A 30 7.17 6.74 20.19
C GLU A 30 8.09 7.89 20.63
N VAL A 31 9.24 8.05 19.96
CA VAL A 31 10.18 9.14 20.23
C VAL A 31 9.56 10.50 19.88
N LEU A 32 8.81 10.62 18.79
CA LEU A 32 8.15 11.87 18.40
C LEU A 32 6.97 12.21 19.30
N MET A 33 6.19 11.21 19.72
CA MET A 33 4.94 11.41 20.46
C MET A 33 5.12 11.59 21.97
N GLY A 34 6.22 11.10 22.56
CA GLY A 34 6.39 11.19 24.02
C GLY A 34 7.84 11.13 24.50
N ALA A 35 8.56 10.06 24.18
CA ALA A 35 9.87 9.83 24.78
C ALA A 35 10.89 10.93 24.42
N GLY A 36 10.81 11.52 23.24
CA GLY A 36 11.69 12.62 22.85
C GLY A 36 11.40 13.94 23.58
N VAL A 37 10.31 14.07 24.33
CA VAL A 37 9.89 15.36 24.93
C VAL A 37 9.80 15.34 26.46
N VAL A 38 10.09 14.21 27.12
CA VAL A 38 10.00 14.08 28.59
C VAL A 38 10.94 15.03 29.34
N CYS A 39 12.14 15.28 28.83
CA CYS A 39 13.06 16.24 29.42
C CYS A 39 14.00 16.85 28.37
N ARG A 40 14.70 17.94 28.73
CA ARG A 40 15.63 18.63 27.83
C ARG A 40 16.79 17.75 27.36
N SER A 41 17.26 16.83 28.21
CA SER A 41 18.34 15.90 27.87
C SER A 41 17.90 14.94 26.76
N TRP A 42 16.74 14.31 26.95
CA TRP A 42 16.14 13.36 26.00
C TRP A 42 15.74 14.05 24.69
N LEU A 43 15.20 15.27 24.75
CA LEU A 43 14.91 16.08 23.56
C LEU A 43 16.17 16.40 22.74
N ARG A 44 17.28 16.71 23.41
CA ARG A 44 18.57 16.94 22.74
C ARG A 44 19.08 15.66 22.10
N ALA A 45 19.02 14.52 22.80
CA ALA A 45 19.42 13.23 22.25
C ALA A 45 18.58 12.87 21.02
N ALA A 46 17.25 12.98 21.12
CA ALA A 46 16.33 12.70 20.03
C ALA A 46 16.57 13.62 18.82
N THR A 47 16.89 14.90 19.03
CA THR A 47 17.01 15.86 17.92
C THR A 47 18.40 15.88 17.28
N ARG A 48 19.45 15.60 18.04
CA ARG A 48 20.84 15.80 17.59
C ARG A 48 21.53 14.54 17.08
N GLU A 49 20.92 13.37 17.21
CA GLU A 49 21.51 12.13 16.74
C GLU A 49 20.80 11.62 15.48
N PRO A 50 21.32 11.90 14.26
CA PRO A 50 20.64 11.49 13.04
C PRO A 50 20.68 9.99 12.80
N ARG A 51 21.50 9.22 13.54
CA ARG A 51 21.49 7.74 13.45
C ARG A 51 20.14 7.16 13.86
N LEU A 52 19.46 7.76 14.84
CA LEU A 52 18.12 7.34 15.28
C LEU A 52 17.07 7.41 14.16
N TRP A 53 17.26 8.35 13.23
CA TRP A 53 16.28 8.68 12.20
C TRP A 53 16.67 8.11 10.82
N ARG A 54 17.62 7.16 10.78
CA ARG A 54 17.91 6.41 9.55
C ARG A 54 16.73 5.55 9.13
N ARG A 55 15.95 5.06 10.11
CA ARG A 55 14.73 4.28 9.88
C ARG A 55 13.56 4.99 10.56
N VAL A 56 12.64 5.49 9.76
CA VAL A 56 11.42 6.15 10.24
C VAL A 56 10.25 5.28 9.85
N ASP A 57 9.56 4.72 10.84
CA ASP A 57 8.33 3.97 10.67
C ASP A 57 7.21 4.65 11.47
N LEU A 58 6.18 5.10 10.75
CA LEU A 58 5.02 5.82 11.25
C LEU A 58 3.71 5.09 10.88
N THR A 59 3.77 3.79 10.61
CA THR A 59 2.59 2.98 10.25
C THR A 59 1.68 2.73 11.46
N ALA A 60 2.26 2.33 12.60
CA ALA A 60 1.51 1.96 13.81
C ALA A 60 0.99 3.15 14.65
N CYS A 61 1.21 4.40 14.23
CA CYS A 61 0.91 5.59 15.03
C CYS A 61 0.01 6.59 14.32
N PHE A 62 -0.81 6.14 13.35
CA PHE A 62 -1.77 7.02 12.72
C PHE A 62 -2.78 7.53 13.76
N ASP A 63 -2.75 8.83 14.00
CA ASP A 63 -3.72 9.54 14.82
C ASP A 63 -4.28 10.72 14.02
N PRO A 64 -5.59 10.73 13.68
CA PRO A 64 -6.18 11.82 12.89
C PRO A 64 -6.22 13.16 13.65
N THR A 65 -5.95 13.17 14.96
CA THR A 65 -5.86 14.39 15.78
C THR A 65 -4.47 15.02 15.76
N VAL A 66 -3.46 14.31 15.23
CA VAL A 66 -2.07 14.75 15.14
C VAL A 66 -1.76 15.15 13.69
N ASP A 67 -0.98 16.22 13.52
CA ASP A 67 -0.40 16.55 12.22
C ASP A 67 0.73 15.57 11.87
N MET A 68 0.33 14.43 11.31
CA MET A 68 1.21 13.34 10.92
C MET A 68 2.22 13.77 9.85
N GLU A 69 1.84 14.69 8.96
CA GLU A 69 2.74 15.21 7.93
C GLU A 69 3.85 16.06 8.55
N ALA A 70 3.52 16.97 9.47
CA ALA A 70 4.52 17.73 10.22
C ALA A 70 5.45 16.83 11.04
N MET A 71 4.91 15.78 11.65
CA MET A 71 5.67 14.78 12.38
C MET A 71 6.67 14.05 11.46
N ALA A 72 6.22 13.60 10.28
CA ALA A 72 7.07 12.96 9.29
C ALA A 72 8.18 13.92 8.79
N ARG A 73 7.83 15.17 8.49
CA ARG A 73 8.81 16.20 8.08
C ARG A 73 9.88 16.41 9.15
N ALA A 74 9.48 16.46 10.42
CA ALA A 74 10.41 16.61 11.53
C ALA A 74 11.33 15.39 11.70
N ALA A 75 10.84 14.17 11.46
CA ALA A 75 11.66 12.96 11.46
C ALA A 75 12.69 12.97 10.31
N VAL A 76 12.25 13.35 9.11
CA VAL A 76 13.07 13.47 7.90
C VAL A 76 14.19 14.52 8.09
N ASP A 77 13.86 15.69 8.64
CA ASP A 77 14.86 16.73 8.92
C ASP A 77 15.90 16.24 9.95
N ARG A 78 15.46 15.52 11.00
CA ARG A 78 16.37 14.94 12.00
C ARG A 78 17.28 13.83 11.45
N ALA A 79 16.89 13.15 10.36
CA ALA A 79 17.75 12.19 9.66
C ALA A 79 18.97 12.84 9.00
N GLY A 80 18.95 14.16 8.78
CA GLY A 80 20.13 14.92 8.34
C GLY A 80 20.76 14.34 7.06
N GLY A 81 19.94 13.97 6.08
CA GLY A 81 20.39 13.37 4.82
C GLY A 81 20.53 11.85 4.83
N ARG A 82 20.47 11.20 6.00
CA ARG A 82 20.77 9.78 6.19
C ARG A 82 19.54 8.87 6.31
N LEU A 83 18.39 9.31 5.82
CA LEU A 83 17.17 8.50 5.84
C LEU A 83 17.31 7.32 4.88
N GLU A 84 17.40 6.11 5.42
CA GLU A 84 17.56 4.86 4.68
C GLU A 84 16.23 4.10 4.52
N HIS A 85 15.28 4.28 5.45
CA HIS A 85 13.96 3.66 5.41
C HIS A 85 12.87 4.63 5.86
N PHE A 86 11.78 4.69 5.10
CA PHE A 86 10.59 5.47 5.42
C PHE A 86 9.35 4.61 5.24
N ALA A 87 8.57 4.46 6.31
CA ALA A 87 7.27 3.80 6.29
C ALA A 87 6.20 4.69 6.93
N ALA A 88 5.05 4.77 6.30
CA ALA A 88 3.94 5.60 6.77
C ALA A 88 2.60 5.08 6.23
N GLU A 89 1.52 5.42 6.95
CA GLU A 89 0.18 4.94 6.68
C GLU A 89 -0.81 6.11 6.58
N ARG A 90 -1.68 6.11 5.56
CA ARG A 90 -2.86 6.99 5.36
C ARG A 90 -2.64 8.47 5.10
N PHE A 91 -1.54 9.08 5.54
CA PHE A 91 -1.36 10.54 5.49
C PHE A 91 -0.37 11.02 4.41
N VAL A 92 0.34 10.12 3.72
CA VAL A 92 1.37 10.54 2.76
C VAL A 92 0.74 11.15 1.49
N THR A 93 1.34 12.24 1.05
CA THR A 93 0.99 13.02 -0.14
C THR A 93 2.19 13.12 -1.09
N ASP A 94 1.95 13.51 -2.34
CA ASP A 94 3.04 13.84 -3.28
C ASP A 94 3.93 14.97 -2.74
N GLU A 95 3.37 15.95 -2.03
CA GLU A 95 4.11 17.04 -1.39
C GLU A 95 5.08 16.54 -0.31
N LEU A 96 4.68 15.53 0.47
CA LEU A 96 5.55 14.90 1.45
C LEU A 96 6.64 14.07 0.77
N LEU A 97 6.32 13.29 -0.27
CA LEU A 97 7.30 12.52 -1.03
C LEU A 97 8.34 13.44 -1.69
N LEU A 98 7.90 14.55 -2.29
CA LEU A 98 8.80 15.56 -2.84
C LEU A 98 9.71 16.19 -1.77
N TYR A 99 9.20 16.36 -0.55
CA TYR A 99 10.00 16.86 0.55
C TYR A 99 11.05 15.84 1.01
N VAL A 100 10.68 14.57 1.16
CA VAL A 100 11.61 13.47 1.44
C VAL A 100 12.71 13.44 0.37
N ALA A 101 12.33 13.50 -0.90
CA ALA A 101 13.24 13.50 -2.04
C ALA A 101 14.28 14.65 -1.96
N LYS A 102 13.87 15.84 -1.48
CA LYS A 102 14.77 17.00 -1.32
C LYS A 102 15.72 16.89 -0.13
N ARG A 103 15.45 16.00 0.83
CA ARG A 103 16.18 15.89 2.10
C ARG A 103 17.07 14.68 2.20
N THR A 104 16.89 13.66 1.37
CA THR A 104 17.77 12.50 1.33
C THR A 104 18.01 11.98 -0.10
N SER A 105 19.16 11.36 -0.28
CA SER A 105 19.56 10.65 -1.51
C SER A 105 19.99 9.20 -1.26
N CYS A 106 19.76 8.70 -0.05
CA CYS A 106 20.20 7.36 0.38
C CYS A 106 19.06 6.45 0.84
N LEU A 107 17.82 6.77 0.43
CA LEU A 107 16.65 5.97 0.76
C LEU A 107 16.75 4.61 0.06
N LYS A 108 16.75 3.53 0.85
CA LYS A 108 16.83 2.14 0.39
C LYS A 108 15.48 1.44 0.40
N SER A 109 14.57 1.87 1.27
CA SER A 109 13.28 1.19 1.49
C SER A 109 12.17 2.23 1.72
N LEU A 110 11.09 2.14 0.93
CA LEU A 110 9.91 2.98 1.04
C LEU A 110 8.66 2.09 1.14
N ARG A 111 7.90 2.23 2.23
CA ARG A 111 6.66 1.47 2.45
C ARG A 111 5.50 2.39 2.72
N LEU A 112 4.45 2.32 1.91
CA LEU A 112 3.29 3.18 2.03
C LEU A 112 2.03 2.31 2.11
N ARG A 113 1.20 2.58 3.11
CA ARG A 113 -0.06 1.85 3.35
C ARG A 113 -1.25 2.81 3.32
N ASP A 114 -2.31 2.49 2.59
CA ASP A 114 -3.56 3.27 2.54
C ASP A 114 -3.36 4.76 2.20
N CYS A 115 -2.26 5.11 1.52
CA CYS A 115 -1.92 6.49 1.17
C CYS A 115 -2.60 6.88 -0.15
N ILE A 116 -3.85 7.35 -0.08
CA ILE A 116 -4.68 7.61 -1.27
C ILE A 116 -4.37 8.90 -2.04
N LYS A 117 -3.47 9.74 -1.51
CA LYS A 117 -3.11 11.06 -2.08
C LYS A 117 -1.76 11.08 -2.78
N ILE A 118 -1.19 9.91 -3.07
CA ILE A 118 0.07 9.78 -3.81
C ILE A 118 -0.22 9.49 -5.28
N SER A 119 0.66 9.93 -6.16
CA SER A 119 0.66 9.58 -7.58
C SER A 119 2.03 9.06 -8.01
N GLU A 120 2.15 8.67 -9.28
CA GLU A 120 3.45 8.35 -9.88
C GLU A 120 4.42 9.54 -9.78
N LYS A 121 3.95 10.79 -9.74
CA LYS A 121 4.81 11.98 -9.68
C LYS A 121 5.59 12.06 -8.38
N GLY A 122 4.94 11.78 -7.24
CA GLY A 122 5.60 11.77 -5.93
C GLY A 122 6.65 10.67 -5.84
N LEU A 123 6.33 9.46 -6.29
CA LEU A 123 7.26 8.32 -6.31
C LEU A 123 8.45 8.56 -7.25
N VAL A 124 8.19 9.08 -8.46
CA VAL A 124 9.24 9.43 -9.42
C VAL A 124 10.16 10.53 -8.88
N ALA A 125 9.63 11.49 -8.10
CA ALA A 125 10.46 12.51 -7.45
C ALA A 125 11.46 11.88 -6.47
N VAL A 126 11.05 10.86 -5.70
CA VAL A 126 11.94 10.11 -4.81
C VAL A 126 12.98 9.31 -5.62
N GLY A 127 12.58 8.62 -6.68
CA GLY A 127 13.52 7.85 -7.51
C GLY A 127 14.60 8.69 -8.18
N LYS A 128 14.26 9.94 -8.56
CA LYS A 128 15.24 10.89 -9.11
C LYS A 128 16.35 11.28 -8.12
N THR A 129 16.07 11.30 -6.82
CA THR A 129 17.07 11.69 -5.81
C THR A 129 17.68 10.51 -5.07
N SER A 130 16.96 9.40 -4.97
CA SER A 130 17.38 8.15 -4.32
C SER A 130 17.30 6.95 -5.28
N PRO A 131 18.13 6.90 -6.33
CA PRO A 131 18.13 5.79 -7.31
C PRO A 131 18.66 4.47 -6.73
N CYS A 132 19.15 4.48 -5.49
CA CYS A 132 19.62 3.31 -4.74
C CYS A 132 18.51 2.58 -3.97
N LEU A 133 17.24 3.00 -4.13
CA LEU A 133 16.10 2.34 -3.51
C LEU A 133 16.00 0.88 -3.99
N GLU A 134 15.99 -0.04 -3.03
CA GLU A 134 16.00 -1.49 -3.28
C GLU A 134 14.65 -2.14 -2.96
N GLU A 135 13.86 -1.55 -2.06
CA GLU A 135 12.56 -2.05 -1.62
C GLU A 135 11.46 -0.99 -1.75
N LEU A 136 10.40 -1.32 -2.48
CA LEU A 136 9.19 -0.52 -2.58
C LEU A 136 7.98 -1.38 -2.19
N GLU A 137 7.21 -0.89 -1.23
CA GLU A 137 5.94 -1.49 -0.83
C GLU A 137 4.81 -0.47 -0.92
N LEU A 138 3.78 -0.81 -1.68
CA LEU A 138 2.54 -0.05 -1.81
C LEU A 138 1.39 -0.98 -1.46
N THR A 139 0.75 -0.74 -0.32
CA THR A 139 -0.39 -1.52 0.17
C THR A 139 -1.63 -0.65 0.16
N THR A 140 -2.64 -1.03 -0.61
CA THR A 140 -3.92 -0.31 -0.78
C THR A 140 -3.70 1.18 -1.09
N CYS A 141 -2.60 1.48 -1.79
CA CYS A 141 -2.41 2.77 -2.43
C CYS A 141 -3.22 2.76 -3.74
N THR A 142 -3.71 3.92 -4.16
CA THR A 142 -4.62 4.08 -5.30
C THR A 142 -4.21 3.29 -6.55
N ILE A 143 -5.20 2.70 -7.23
CA ILE A 143 -5.07 1.76 -8.37
C ILE A 143 -4.53 2.44 -9.66
N SER A 144 -4.36 3.75 -9.66
CA SER A 144 -4.03 4.54 -10.86
C SER A 144 -2.54 4.90 -11.01
N ILE A 145 -1.64 4.31 -10.23
CA ILE A 145 -0.21 4.65 -10.28
C ILE A 145 0.44 4.01 -11.53
N LEU A 146 1.02 4.83 -12.40
CA LEU A 146 1.78 4.37 -13.57
C LEU A 146 3.11 3.72 -13.16
N LEU A 147 3.07 2.43 -12.84
CA LEU A 147 4.25 1.68 -12.38
C LEU A 147 5.41 1.63 -13.38
N LYS A 148 5.14 1.80 -14.68
CA LYS A 148 6.20 1.93 -15.69
C LYS A 148 7.16 3.07 -15.32
N ALA A 149 6.62 4.26 -15.08
CA ALA A 149 7.40 5.45 -14.73
C ALA A 149 8.09 5.30 -13.36
N VAL A 150 7.44 4.62 -12.41
CA VAL A 150 8.01 4.31 -11.09
C VAL A 150 9.22 3.39 -11.22
N GLY A 151 9.14 2.32 -12.02
CA GLY A 151 10.26 1.40 -12.23
C GLY A 151 11.42 2.04 -12.98
N GLU A 152 11.15 2.93 -13.95
CA GLU A 152 12.19 3.74 -14.63
C GLU A 152 12.93 4.66 -13.64
N ALA A 153 12.26 5.12 -12.58
CA ALA A 153 12.86 5.96 -11.55
C ALA A 153 13.67 5.16 -10.50
N PHE A 154 13.46 3.85 -10.38
CA PHE A 154 14.13 2.97 -9.41
C PHE A 154 14.92 1.84 -10.10
N PRO A 155 16.04 2.15 -10.77
CA PRO A 155 16.77 1.18 -11.59
C PRO A 155 17.45 0.05 -10.79
N ASN A 156 17.51 0.15 -9.46
CA ASN A 156 18.09 -0.86 -8.56
C ASN A 156 17.04 -1.56 -7.69
N LEU A 157 15.76 -1.42 -8.01
CA LEU A 157 14.68 -2.07 -7.26
C LEU A 157 14.83 -3.59 -7.31
N LYS A 158 14.93 -4.22 -6.14
CA LYS A 158 15.07 -5.68 -5.98
C LYS A 158 13.82 -6.32 -5.43
N CYS A 159 13.08 -5.61 -4.57
CA CYS A 159 11.87 -6.08 -3.93
C CYS A 159 10.72 -5.10 -4.20
N LEU A 160 9.64 -5.60 -4.77
CA LEU A 160 8.40 -4.87 -4.98
C LEU A 160 7.26 -5.62 -4.33
N ARG A 161 6.51 -4.93 -3.49
CA ARG A 161 5.30 -5.46 -2.85
C ARG A 161 4.13 -4.55 -3.22
N LEU A 162 3.22 -5.06 -4.04
CA LEU A 162 2.00 -4.40 -4.48
C LEU A 162 0.84 -5.17 -3.91
N ASN A 163 0.27 -4.64 -2.85
CA ASN A 163 -0.82 -5.29 -2.14
C ASN A 163 -2.09 -4.51 -2.37
N HIS A 164 -3.13 -5.20 -2.80
CA HIS A 164 -4.47 -4.64 -2.89
C HIS A 164 -5.43 -5.45 -2.02
N ARG A 165 -6.70 -5.07 -2.09
CA ARG A 165 -7.81 -5.88 -1.63
C ARG A 165 -8.53 -6.38 -2.87
N TRP A 166 -8.97 -7.63 -2.84
CA TRP A 166 -9.64 -8.19 -4.00
C TRP A 166 -11.04 -7.62 -4.11
N PHE A 167 -11.38 -7.17 -5.32
CA PHE A 167 -12.74 -6.76 -5.69
C PHE A 167 -13.23 -7.66 -6.80
N ASP A 168 -14.35 -8.32 -6.60
CA ASP A 168 -15.00 -9.09 -7.65
C ASP A 168 -15.85 -8.17 -8.55
N VAL A 169 -15.16 -7.42 -9.40
CA VAL A 169 -15.75 -6.53 -10.43
C VAL A 169 -15.25 -6.99 -11.80
N GLN A 170 -15.96 -6.72 -12.88
CA GLN A 170 -15.42 -6.94 -14.22
C GLN A 170 -14.81 -5.65 -14.76
N PHE A 171 -13.52 -5.66 -15.08
CA PHE A 171 -12.86 -4.60 -15.83
C PHE A 171 -12.41 -5.12 -17.19
N ASP A 172 -12.11 -4.18 -18.09
CA ASP A 172 -11.41 -4.50 -19.32
C ASP A 172 -10.00 -5.05 -19.03
N GLU A 173 -9.47 -5.81 -19.98
CA GLU A 173 -8.16 -6.45 -19.87
C GLU A 173 -7.02 -5.44 -19.65
N PHE A 174 -7.13 -4.24 -20.22
CA PHE A 174 -6.11 -3.21 -20.09
C PHE A 174 -6.00 -2.73 -18.63
N ARG A 175 -7.12 -2.48 -17.96
CA ARG A 175 -7.18 -2.08 -16.55
C ARG A 175 -6.69 -3.19 -15.63
N ASP A 176 -7.13 -4.42 -15.86
CA ASP A 176 -6.70 -5.60 -15.09
C ASP A 176 -5.18 -5.79 -15.14
N ASN A 177 -4.57 -5.58 -16.31
CA ASN A 177 -3.15 -5.81 -16.56
C ASN A 177 -2.25 -4.57 -16.37
N PHE A 178 -2.82 -3.40 -16.10
CA PHE A 178 -2.14 -2.11 -16.12
C PHE A 178 -0.86 -2.08 -15.28
N HIS A 179 -0.96 -2.48 -14.01
CA HIS A 179 0.19 -2.54 -13.09
C HIS A 179 1.23 -3.58 -13.54
N ALA A 180 0.77 -4.79 -13.88
CA ALA A 180 1.63 -5.91 -14.24
C ALA A 180 2.46 -5.62 -15.50
N LEU A 181 1.85 -5.00 -16.52
CA LEU A 181 2.56 -4.56 -17.72
C LEU A 181 3.57 -3.45 -17.42
N GLY A 182 3.24 -2.52 -16.51
CA GLY A 182 4.17 -1.50 -16.05
C GLY A 182 5.44 -2.10 -15.43
N ILE A 183 5.29 -3.13 -14.59
CA ILE A 183 6.40 -3.86 -13.96
C ILE A 183 7.26 -4.57 -15.02
N ALA A 184 6.61 -5.31 -15.92
CA ALA A 184 7.28 -6.04 -16.99
C ALA A 184 8.12 -5.12 -17.90
N CYS A 185 7.66 -3.88 -18.13
CA CYS A 185 8.34 -2.93 -19.01
C CYS A 185 9.54 -2.19 -18.38
N SER A 186 9.70 -2.13 -17.05
CA SER A 186 10.71 -1.26 -16.44
C SER A 186 11.53 -1.88 -15.31
N MET A 187 11.08 -2.97 -14.67
CA MET A 187 11.69 -3.51 -13.45
C MET A 187 12.49 -4.80 -13.68
N HIS A 188 13.41 -4.78 -14.66
CA HIS A 188 14.15 -5.98 -15.11
C HIS A 188 15.11 -6.59 -14.07
N ARG A 189 15.46 -5.85 -13.02
CA ARG A 189 16.38 -6.30 -11.94
C ARG A 189 15.67 -6.85 -10.72
N LEU A 190 14.35 -6.93 -10.76
CA LEU A 190 13.54 -7.42 -9.65
C LEU A 190 13.91 -8.87 -9.29
N ARG A 191 14.04 -9.14 -7.99
CA ARG A 191 14.32 -10.46 -7.42
C ARG A 191 13.13 -11.01 -6.63
N HIS A 192 12.36 -10.12 -6.02
CA HIS A 192 11.20 -10.47 -5.21
C HIS A 192 10.00 -9.64 -5.67
N LEU A 193 8.95 -10.31 -6.15
CA LEU A 193 7.68 -9.69 -6.49
C LEU A 193 6.58 -10.28 -5.62
N GLN A 194 5.95 -9.45 -4.80
CA GLN A 194 4.66 -9.75 -4.19
C GLN A 194 3.63 -8.89 -4.88
N ILE A 195 2.68 -9.52 -5.56
CA ILE A 195 1.56 -8.87 -6.22
C ILE A 195 0.30 -9.56 -5.70
N PHE A 196 -0.19 -9.07 -4.56
CA PHE A 196 -1.23 -9.71 -3.78
C PHE A 196 -2.60 -9.12 -4.09
N ALA A 197 -3.61 -9.96 -4.27
CA ALA A 197 -4.99 -9.55 -4.59
C ALA A 197 -5.10 -8.58 -5.79
N ASN A 198 -4.20 -8.71 -6.76
CA ASN A 198 -4.21 -7.93 -7.99
C ASN A 198 -5.00 -8.66 -9.08
N ARG A 199 -5.57 -7.88 -10.00
CA ARG A 199 -6.46 -8.39 -11.05
C ARG A 199 -5.76 -8.79 -12.36
N LEU A 200 -4.43 -8.92 -12.35
CA LEU A 200 -3.66 -9.31 -13.53
C LEU A 200 -4.12 -10.66 -14.10
N ARG A 201 -3.99 -10.82 -15.41
CA ARG A 201 -4.30 -12.05 -16.15
C ARG A 201 -3.01 -12.76 -16.60
N ASN A 202 -3.17 -13.98 -17.12
CA ASN A 202 -2.05 -14.85 -17.53
C ASN A 202 -1.05 -14.19 -18.49
N ASN A 203 -1.52 -13.37 -19.43
CA ASN A 203 -0.65 -12.70 -20.40
C ASN A 203 0.29 -11.66 -19.75
N ALA A 204 -0.19 -10.86 -18.80
CA ALA A 204 0.63 -9.91 -18.09
C ALA A 204 1.58 -10.59 -17.10
N LEU A 205 1.14 -11.70 -16.49
CA LEU A 205 2.03 -12.56 -15.69
C LEU A 205 3.16 -13.14 -16.57
N ALA A 206 2.84 -13.66 -17.75
CA ALA A 206 3.83 -14.15 -18.70
C ALA A 206 4.82 -13.03 -19.09
N ALA A 207 4.34 -11.81 -19.32
CA ALA A 207 5.20 -10.66 -19.61
C ALA A 207 6.17 -10.32 -18.47
N ILE A 208 5.72 -10.38 -17.21
CA ILE A 208 6.60 -10.20 -16.04
C ILE A 208 7.66 -11.31 -16.02
N LEU A 209 7.24 -12.56 -16.18
CA LEU A 209 8.16 -13.71 -16.18
C LEU A 209 9.14 -13.63 -17.35
N ASP A 210 8.78 -13.10 -18.51
CA ASP A 210 9.70 -13.03 -19.63
C ASP A 210 10.67 -11.83 -19.52
N ASN A 211 10.26 -10.73 -18.87
CA ASN A 211 11.06 -9.50 -18.77
C ASN A 211 11.78 -9.28 -17.42
N CYS A 212 11.55 -10.11 -16.40
CA CYS A 212 12.26 -10.08 -15.12
C CYS A 212 13.13 -11.35 -14.96
N PRO A 213 14.30 -11.44 -15.64
CA PRO A 213 15.12 -12.66 -15.67
C PRO A 213 15.79 -13.00 -14.33
N HIS A 214 15.88 -12.04 -13.41
CA HIS A 214 16.50 -12.23 -12.08
C HIS A 214 15.49 -12.54 -10.98
N LEU A 215 14.22 -12.72 -11.31
CA LEU A 215 13.18 -13.00 -10.32
C LEU A 215 13.47 -14.33 -9.63
N GLU A 216 13.43 -14.32 -8.30
CA GLU A 216 13.70 -15.47 -7.42
C GLU A 216 12.45 -15.86 -6.62
N SER A 217 11.63 -14.89 -6.22
CA SER A 217 10.35 -15.14 -5.56
C SER A 217 9.18 -14.41 -6.21
N LEU A 218 8.03 -15.07 -6.24
CA LEU A 218 6.78 -14.54 -6.78
C LEU A 218 5.60 -14.94 -5.89
N ASP A 219 4.88 -13.95 -5.37
CA ASP A 219 3.65 -14.16 -4.60
C ASP A 219 2.45 -13.57 -5.37
N LEU A 220 1.55 -14.46 -5.79
CA LEU A 220 0.33 -14.19 -6.55
C LEU A 220 -0.94 -14.45 -5.74
N ARG A 221 -0.85 -14.64 -4.42
CA ARG A 221 -2.02 -14.98 -3.60
C ARG A 221 -3.14 -13.97 -3.81
N GLN A 222 -4.36 -14.49 -3.90
CA GLN A 222 -5.59 -13.77 -4.23
C GLN A 222 -5.63 -13.09 -5.61
N CYS A 223 -4.69 -13.37 -6.53
CA CYS A 223 -4.81 -12.95 -7.93
C CYS A 223 -5.72 -13.90 -8.71
N PHE A 224 -7.03 -13.86 -8.44
CA PHE A 224 -7.98 -14.87 -8.93
C PHE A 224 -8.24 -14.84 -10.44
N ASN A 225 -7.78 -13.81 -11.14
CA ASN A 225 -7.81 -13.74 -12.62
C ASN A 225 -6.69 -14.56 -13.29
N VAL A 226 -5.78 -15.15 -12.51
CA VAL A 226 -4.70 -16.01 -13.02
C VAL A 226 -5.12 -17.47 -12.98
N ASP A 227 -5.20 -18.10 -14.14
CA ASP A 227 -5.35 -19.55 -14.26
C ASP A 227 -3.98 -20.23 -14.17
N VAL A 228 -3.82 -21.16 -13.23
CA VAL A 228 -2.53 -21.84 -12.97
C VAL A 228 -2.42 -23.11 -13.82
N ASP A 229 -2.31 -22.89 -15.12
CA ASP A 229 -2.14 -23.92 -16.14
C ASP A 229 -0.69 -24.49 -16.22
N ALA A 230 -0.47 -25.40 -17.16
CA ALA A 230 0.84 -26.01 -17.37
C ALA A 230 1.91 -25.00 -17.84
N GLU A 231 1.53 -23.95 -18.57
CA GLU A 231 2.45 -22.92 -19.07
C GLU A 231 2.94 -22.02 -17.94
N VAL A 232 2.02 -21.52 -17.11
CA VAL A 232 2.35 -20.72 -15.92
C VAL A 232 3.27 -21.51 -14.98
N ARG A 233 2.94 -22.79 -14.72
CA ARG A 233 3.80 -23.66 -13.89
C ARG A 233 5.19 -23.86 -14.49
N ALA A 234 5.29 -24.06 -15.80
CA ALA A 234 6.58 -24.21 -16.48
C ALA A 234 7.43 -22.92 -16.39
N LYS A 235 6.83 -21.74 -16.61
CA LYS A 235 7.54 -20.45 -16.48
C LYS A 235 7.97 -20.19 -15.04
N CYS A 236 7.14 -20.52 -14.05
CA CYS A 236 7.43 -20.36 -12.63
C CYS A 236 8.44 -21.39 -12.07
N ALA A 237 8.66 -22.52 -12.74
CA ALA A 237 9.55 -23.59 -12.26
C ALA A 237 11.02 -23.19 -12.07
N ARG A 238 11.46 -22.08 -12.66
CA ARG A 238 12.81 -21.52 -12.47
C ARG A 238 12.95 -20.67 -11.20
N LEU A 239 11.83 -20.26 -10.59
CA LEU A 239 11.80 -19.45 -9.38
C LEU A 239 12.02 -20.34 -8.15
N LYS A 240 12.55 -19.78 -7.07
CA LYS A 240 12.84 -20.51 -5.83
C LYS A 240 11.63 -20.63 -4.92
N ASP A 241 10.82 -19.57 -4.85
CA ASP A 241 9.65 -19.47 -3.98
C ASP A 241 8.48 -18.89 -4.77
N VAL A 242 7.39 -19.65 -4.87
CA VAL A 242 6.20 -19.24 -5.60
C VAL A 242 4.98 -19.52 -4.75
N ARG A 243 4.14 -18.49 -4.56
CA ARG A 243 2.82 -18.62 -3.93
C ARG A 243 1.75 -18.33 -4.97
N PHE A 244 0.88 -19.31 -5.22
CA PHE A 244 -0.19 -19.23 -6.21
C PHE A 244 -1.47 -18.58 -5.63
N PRO A 245 -2.43 -18.16 -6.48
CA PRO A 245 -3.63 -17.43 -6.05
C PRO A 245 -4.39 -18.05 -4.88
N ASN A 246 -4.50 -19.38 -4.84
CA ASN A 246 -5.27 -20.11 -3.82
C ASN A 246 -4.41 -20.65 -2.66
N ASP A 247 -3.12 -20.29 -2.59
CA ASP A 247 -2.27 -20.71 -1.47
C ASP A 247 -2.67 -19.98 -0.18
N SER A 248 -2.41 -20.62 0.96
CA SER A 248 -2.74 -20.09 2.29
C SER A 248 -2.20 -18.68 2.51
N THR A 249 -3.03 -17.82 3.10
CA THR A 249 -2.70 -16.45 3.50
C THR A 249 -2.43 -16.29 5.00
N LYS A 250 -2.36 -17.39 5.76
CA LYS A 250 -2.14 -17.35 7.22
C LYS A 250 -0.85 -16.64 7.66
N ASP A 251 0.17 -16.62 6.82
CA ASP A 251 1.45 -15.95 7.03
C ASP A 251 1.47 -14.51 6.47
N TYR A 252 0.36 -14.04 5.91
CA TYR A 252 0.24 -12.69 5.37
C TYR A 252 0.05 -11.67 6.50
N GLU A 253 0.79 -10.56 6.43
CA GLU A 253 0.88 -9.58 7.51
C GLU A 253 -0.25 -8.54 7.54
N TYR A 254 -1.11 -8.54 6.52
CA TYR A 254 -2.25 -7.63 6.40
C TYR A 254 -3.58 -8.39 6.39
N GLU A 255 -4.67 -7.65 6.48
CA GLU A 255 -6.01 -8.21 6.32
C GLU A 255 -6.22 -8.72 4.89
N THR A 256 -6.83 -9.91 4.74
CA THR A 256 -7.02 -10.58 3.44
C THR A 256 -8.49 -10.68 3.04
N PHE A 257 -9.29 -9.72 3.46
CA PHE A 257 -10.72 -9.72 3.17
C PHE A 257 -10.96 -9.69 1.65
N ILE A 258 -11.83 -10.59 1.18
CA ILE A 258 -12.37 -10.56 -0.18
C ILE A 258 -13.58 -9.63 -0.12
N GLU A 259 -13.49 -8.48 -0.76
CA GLU A 259 -14.54 -7.48 -0.73
C GLU A 259 -15.55 -7.83 -1.84
N THR A 260 -16.73 -8.32 -1.44
CA THR A 260 -17.87 -8.50 -2.34
C THR A 260 -18.62 -7.17 -2.40
N PRO A 261 -18.57 -6.41 -3.51
CA PRO A 261 -19.32 -5.17 -3.60
C PRO A 261 -20.81 -5.48 -3.52
N SER A 262 -21.49 -4.96 -2.49
CA SER A 262 -22.94 -4.83 -2.56
C SER A 262 -23.24 -3.69 -3.53
N LEU A 263 -23.67 -4.02 -4.75
CA LEU A 263 -24.26 -3.06 -5.68
C LEU A 263 -25.63 -2.63 -5.15
N ASP A 264 -25.66 -1.87 -4.06
CA ASP A 264 -26.81 -1.03 -3.79
C ASP A 264 -26.72 0.15 -4.77
N SER A 265 -27.52 0.05 -5.82
CA SER A 265 -27.70 1.04 -6.88
C SER A 265 -28.17 2.38 -6.30
N LEU A 266 -27.25 3.17 -5.75
CA LEU A 266 -27.53 4.57 -5.48
C LEU A 266 -27.50 5.33 -6.82
N PRO A 267 -28.58 6.02 -7.22
CA PRO A 267 -28.57 6.83 -8.43
C PRO A 267 -27.51 7.92 -8.27
N LEU A 268 -26.44 7.86 -9.05
CA LEU A 268 -25.46 8.95 -9.12
C LEU A 268 -26.14 10.16 -9.79
N PRO A 269 -26.18 11.33 -9.14
CA PRO A 269 -26.59 12.56 -9.80
C PRO A 269 -25.37 13.14 -10.50
N PHE A 270 -25.06 12.67 -11.71
CA PHE A 270 -24.20 13.42 -12.64
C PHE A 270 -24.91 13.62 -13.98
N PRO A 271 -24.85 14.84 -14.57
CA PRO A 271 -25.58 15.15 -15.79
C PRO A 271 -24.96 14.42 -16.98
N ALA A 272 -25.80 13.87 -17.84
CA ALA A 272 -25.42 13.31 -19.13
C ALA A 272 -24.82 14.40 -20.04
N ALA A 273 -23.49 14.56 -20.05
CA ALA A 273 -22.75 15.25 -21.09
C ALA A 273 -21.24 14.97 -20.96
N VAL A 274 -20.78 13.81 -21.44
CA VAL A 274 -19.38 13.69 -21.90
C VAL A 274 -19.39 13.96 -23.40
N PRO A 275 -18.61 14.91 -23.92
CA PRO A 275 -18.56 15.19 -25.35
C PRO A 275 -18.07 13.95 -26.12
N GLN A 276 -18.91 13.41 -27.02
CA GLN A 276 -18.48 12.43 -28.01
C GLN A 276 -17.40 13.05 -28.90
N TRP A 277 -16.19 12.51 -28.85
CA TRP A 277 -15.22 12.73 -29.93
C TRP A 277 -15.69 11.98 -31.18
N PRO A 278 -15.77 12.64 -32.34
CA PRO A 278 -16.32 12.03 -33.54
C PRO A 278 -15.28 11.12 -34.17
N PHE A 279 -15.47 9.80 -34.06
CA PHE A 279 -14.94 8.87 -35.05
C PHE A 279 -16.12 8.26 -35.82
N HIS A 280 -16.14 8.60 -37.10
CA HIS A 280 -17.09 8.19 -38.11
C HIS A 280 -17.15 6.67 -38.30
N GLY A 281 -18.36 6.17 -38.55
CA GLY A 281 -18.59 5.22 -39.63
C GLY A 281 -19.30 3.92 -39.23
N ASN A 282 -20.60 3.89 -39.50
CA ASN A 282 -21.37 2.78 -40.11
C ASN A 282 -21.52 1.48 -39.28
N ASP A 283 -22.65 0.77 -39.21
CA ASP A 283 -24.01 0.84 -39.75
C ASP A 283 -24.82 -0.24 -38.97
N GLU A 284 -26.15 -0.10 -38.91
CA GLU A 284 -27.18 -1.17 -38.80
C GLU A 284 -27.30 -1.92 -37.45
N ASP A 285 -28.32 -1.64 -36.62
CA ASP A 285 -29.74 -2.10 -36.67
C ASP A 285 -29.91 -3.58 -36.28
N ASP A 286 -30.45 -3.87 -35.08
CA ASP A 286 -31.61 -4.78 -34.90
C ASP A 286 -32.07 -4.85 -33.43
N ASP A 287 -33.35 -4.50 -33.25
CA ASP A 287 -34.14 -4.58 -32.03
C ASP A 287 -34.62 -6.02 -31.76
N ASN A 288 -34.71 -6.46 -30.49
CA ASN A 288 -35.75 -7.43 -30.10
C ASN A 288 -36.02 -7.38 -28.58
N ASP A 289 -37.20 -6.87 -28.24
CA ASP A 289 -37.84 -6.90 -26.93
C ASP A 289 -38.45 -8.28 -26.61
N GLY A 290 -38.62 -8.60 -25.32
CA GLY A 290 -39.31 -9.80 -24.86
C GLY A 290 -39.44 -9.87 -23.35
N ASP A 291 -40.44 -9.15 -22.83
CA ASP A 291 -40.91 -9.17 -21.44
C ASP A 291 -41.44 -10.54 -20.99
N GLN A 292 -41.28 -10.87 -19.70
CA GLN A 292 -42.23 -11.69 -18.95
C GLN A 292 -42.09 -11.48 -17.44
N ASP A 293 -43.20 -11.01 -16.85
CA ASP A 293 -43.44 -10.63 -15.47
C ASP A 293 -43.75 -11.80 -14.51
N ASP A 294 -43.90 -11.43 -13.24
CA ASP A 294 -44.77 -11.98 -12.18
C ASP A 294 -44.14 -12.84 -11.05
N ASP A 295 -43.91 -12.14 -9.94
CA ASP A 295 -44.46 -12.34 -8.57
C ASP A 295 -44.30 -13.68 -7.82
N ASP A 296 -43.69 -13.62 -6.63
CA ASP A 296 -44.23 -14.26 -5.41
C ASP A 296 -43.68 -13.58 -4.12
N ASP A 297 -44.61 -13.21 -3.23
CA ASP A 297 -44.42 -12.58 -1.92
C ASP A 297 -44.24 -13.64 -0.82
N GLY A 298 -43.45 -13.35 0.22
CA GLY A 298 -43.26 -14.26 1.34
C GLY A 298 -42.57 -13.64 2.56
N ASP A 299 -43.42 -13.11 3.43
CA ASP A 299 -43.19 -12.46 4.73
C ASP A 299 -42.30 -13.16 5.78
N GLN A 300 -41.84 -12.30 6.71
CA GLN A 300 -41.72 -12.48 8.18
C GLN A 300 -40.38 -12.87 8.84
N ASP A 301 -39.90 -11.85 9.57
CA ASP A 301 -39.60 -11.82 11.01
C ASP A 301 -38.15 -11.86 11.51
N ASP A 302 -37.93 -10.87 12.39
CA ASP A 302 -36.73 -10.47 13.10
C ASP A 302 -36.15 -11.58 13.99
N ASP A 303 -34.83 -11.63 14.11
CA ASP A 303 -34.18 -12.07 15.35
C ASP A 303 -32.78 -11.46 15.53
N ASP A 304 -32.62 -10.91 16.74
CA ASP A 304 -31.42 -10.67 17.53
C ASP A 304 -30.21 -9.88 16.96
N LEU A 305 -30.09 -8.65 17.49
CA LEU A 305 -28.92 -7.79 17.48
C LEU A 305 -27.77 -8.40 18.31
N GLY A 306 -26.95 -9.24 17.68
CA GLY A 306 -25.60 -9.55 18.12
C GLY A 306 -24.63 -8.46 17.69
N GLY A 307 -24.01 -7.76 18.64
CA GLY A 307 -23.10 -6.64 18.39
C GLY A 307 -21.81 -7.06 17.68
N HIS A 308 -21.83 -7.10 16.35
CA HIS A 308 -20.63 -7.14 15.52
C HIS A 308 -20.26 -5.73 15.05
N ARG A 309 -18.99 -5.37 15.19
CA ARG A 309 -18.44 -4.07 14.81
C ARG A 309 -18.26 -4.04 13.29
N VAL A 310 -19.30 -3.68 12.54
CA VAL A 310 -19.21 -3.55 11.07
C VAL A 310 -18.49 -2.25 10.73
N THR A 311 -17.40 -2.34 9.96
CA THR A 311 -16.74 -1.16 9.37
C THR A 311 -17.14 -1.09 7.89
N GLU A 312 -17.95 -0.08 7.55
CA GLU A 312 -18.24 0.26 6.16
C GLU A 312 -17.15 1.18 5.61
N TYR A 313 -16.70 0.94 4.39
CA TYR A 313 -15.83 1.86 3.65
C TYR A 313 -16.36 2.04 2.23
N GLY A 314 -16.08 3.22 1.67
CA GLY A 314 -16.36 3.55 0.28
C GLY A 314 -15.10 4.11 -0.38
N PHE A 315 -14.79 3.68 -1.59
CA PHE A 315 -13.71 4.27 -2.38
C PHE A 315 -14.09 4.28 -3.85
N ILE A 316 -13.39 5.11 -4.63
CA ILE A 316 -13.70 5.35 -6.04
C ILE A 316 -12.69 4.59 -6.91
N ILE A 317 -13.18 3.76 -7.82
CA ILE A 317 -12.39 3.15 -8.91
C ILE A 317 -12.87 3.72 -10.24
N GLY A 318 -12.13 4.68 -10.81
CA GLY A 318 -12.57 5.38 -12.02
C GLY A 318 -13.88 6.11 -11.77
N ASP A 319 -14.95 5.69 -12.45
CA ASP A 319 -16.29 6.26 -12.30
C ASP A 319 -17.18 5.48 -11.30
N TYR A 320 -16.66 4.41 -10.68
CA TYR A 320 -17.42 3.55 -9.78
C TYR A 320 -17.17 3.91 -8.32
N HIS A 321 -18.24 4.03 -7.53
CA HIS A 321 -18.17 4.08 -6.07
C HIS A 321 -18.36 2.65 -5.53
N VAL A 322 -17.31 2.08 -4.97
CA VAL A 322 -17.34 0.74 -4.38
C VAL A 322 -17.56 0.92 -2.89
N ARG A 323 -18.68 0.40 -2.37
CA ARG A 323 -18.91 0.21 -0.93
C ARG A 323 -18.64 -1.23 -0.56
N GLY A 324 -17.95 -1.43 0.55
CA GLY A 324 -17.72 -2.74 1.13
C GLY A 324 -17.96 -2.74 2.63
N ARG A 325 -18.28 -3.92 3.16
CA ARG A 325 -18.44 -4.20 4.59
C ARG A 325 -17.31 -5.13 5.02
N ILE A 326 -16.56 -4.75 6.06
CA ILE A 326 -15.69 -5.71 6.77
C ILE A 326 -16.57 -6.47 7.76
N ILE A 327 -16.70 -7.78 7.58
CA ILE A 327 -17.25 -8.68 8.59
C ILE A 327 -16.05 -9.28 9.33
N HIS A 328 -15.85 -8.87 10.59
CA HIS A 328 -14.83 -9.47 11.45
C HIS A 328 -15.28 -10.88 11.84
N HIS A 329 -14.59 -11.92 11.35
CA HIS A 329 -14.65 -13.25 11.95
C HIS A 329 -13.59 -13.32 13.05
N GLU A 330 -14.01 -13.68 14.27
CA GLU A 330 -13.11 -13.98 15.40
C GLU A 330 -12.27 -15.25 15.18
#